data_AF-A0A6F8T8G0-F1
#
_entry.id   AF-A0A6F8T8G0-F1
#
_cell.length_a   1.000
_cell.length_b   1.000
_cell.length_c   1.000
_cell.angle_alpha   90.00
_cell.angle_beta   90.00
_cell.angle_gamma   90.00
#
_symmetry.space_group_name_H-M   'P 1'
#
loop_
_entity.id
_entity.type
_entity.pdbx_description
1 polymer ?
#
loop_
_entity_poly.entity_id
_entity_poly.type
_entity_poly.pdbx_seq_one_letter_code
_entity_poly.pdbx_strand_id
1 'polypeptide(L)'
;MGGMELFCLNIFKGGVAIDFQGETIRVPHRVADIVGLIKEYNCSEVKDVYKLYADIRKKAQDALDNPRTGQKQSTKDFYQNVLDNLYVAHDVMVVEPNEDNLIRNNQFNC
;
A
#
# COMPACT_ATOMS: atom_id res chain seq x y z
N MET A 1 -22.27 20.10 -26.78
CA MET A 1 -22.43 18.63 -26.90
C MET A 1 -21.06 18.04 -26.62
N GLY A 2 -20.76 17.26 -25.59
CA GLY A 2 -21.50 16.62 -24.51
C GLY A 2 -20.48 15.67 -23.87
N GLY A 3 -20.40 15.64 -22.54
CA GLY A 3 -19.43 14.81 -21.82
C GLY A 3 -19.26 15.29 -20.39
N MET A 4 -20.33 15.16 -19.61
CA MET A 4 -20.28 15.32 -18.16
C MET A 4 -19.37 14.22 -17.60
N GLU A 5 -18.10 14.51 -17.34
CA GLU A 5 -17.32 13.70 -16.42
C GLU A 5 -17.76 14.08 -15.01
N LEU A 6 -18.58 13.18 -14.50
CA LEU A 6 -19.37 13.26 -13.30
C LEU A 6 -18.44 13.50 -12.10
N PHE A 7 -18.26 14.77 -11.76
CA PHE A 7 -17.87 15.23 -10.43
C PHE A 7 -18.66 14.40 -9.41
N CYS A 8 -18.01 13.40 -8.80
CA CYS A 8 -18.52 12.72 -7.62
C CYS A 8 -18.39 13.62 -6.38
N LEU A 9 -18.80 14.89 -6.53
CA LEU A 9 -19.23 15.73 -5.44
C LEU A 9 -20.59 15.19 -5.02
N ASN A 10 -20.63 14.40 -3.95
CA ASN A 10 -21.43 14.70 -2.76
C ASN A 10 -21.44 13.55 -1.72
N ILE A 11 -21.22 13.96 -0.46
CA ILE A 11 -21.67 13.37 0.82
C ILE A 11 -20.90 12.24 1.54
N PHE A 12 -19.56 12.27 1.60
CA PHE A 12 -18.87 11.71 2.77
C PHE A 12 -17.72 12.62 3.20
N LYS A 13 -17.86 13.25 4.38
CA LYS A 13 -16.82 14.05 5.07
C LYS A 13 -15.62 13.20 5.55
N GLY A 14 -15.21 12.19 4.80
CA GLY A 14 -14.21 11.22 5.22
C GLY A 14 -13.23 10.93 4.10
N GLY A 15 -12.20 11.76 3.97
CA GLY A 15 -11.13 11.57 3.01
C GLY A 15 -10.08 12.66 3.15
N VAL A 16 -8.82 12.30 2.96
CA VAL A 16 -7.67 13.20 3.04
C VAL A 16 -7.06 13.34 1.64
N ALA A 17 -6.58 14.54 1.34
CA ALA A 17 -5.86 14.81 0.11
C ALA A 17 -4.41 14.34 0.27
N ILE A 18 -3.92 13.57 -0.69
CA ILE A 18 -2.53 13.14 -0.77
C ILE A 18 -1.95 13.55 -2.13
N ASP A 19 -0.68 13.91 -2.15
CA ASP A 19 0.03 14.10 -3.41
C ASP A 19 0.54 12.74 -3.91
N PHE A 20 0.16 12.41 -5.14
CA PHE A 20 0.55 11.19 -5.82
C PHE A 20 0.89 11.53 -7.27
N GLN A 21 2.14 11.27 -7.68
CA GLN A 21 2.63 11.52 -9.04
C GLN A 21 2.43 12.96 -9.57
N GLY A 22 2.51 13.96 -8.68
CA GLY A 22 2.33 15.37 -9.05
C GLY A 22 0.87 15.84 -9.09
N GLU A 23 -0.08 14.95 -8.78
CA GLU A 23 -1.49 15.28 -8.66
C GLU A 23 -1.97 15.14 -7.22
N THR A 24 -2.85 16.05 -6.79
CA THR A 24 -3.49 15.97 -5.48
C THR A 24 -4.79 15.15 -5.61
N ILE A 25 -4.78 13.94 -5.07
CA ILE A 25 -5.91 13.02 -5.09
C ILE A 25 -6.55 12.88 -3.70
N ARG A 26 -7.87 12.70 -3.62
CA ARG A 26 -8.55 12.42 -2.34
C ARG A 26 -8.76 10.93 -2.13
N VAL A 27 -8.26 10.44 -1.01
CA VAL A 27 -8.34 9.02 -0.62
C VAL A 27 -8.94 8.86 0.78
N PRO A 28 -9.50 7.68 1.12
CA PRO A 28 -9.92 7.38 2.49
C PRO A 28 -8.73 7.48 3.47
N HIS A 29 -8.97 7.91 4.71
CA HIS A 29 -7.92 8.03 5.74
C HIS A 29 -7.06 6.77 5.90
N ARG A 30 -7.67 5.59 5.95
CA ARG A 30 -6.94 4.33 6.08
C ARG A 30 -6.01 4.03 4.89
N VAL A 31 -6.34 4.52 3.69
CA VAL A 31 -5.46 4.43 2.51
C VAL A 31 -4.30 5.42 2.65
N ALA A 32 -4.59 6.64 3.10
CA ALA A 32 -3.53 7.61 3.34
C ALA A 32 -2.57 7.20 4.45
N ASP A 33 -3.04 6.50 5.49
CA ASP A 33 -2.17 5.93 6.53
C ASP A 33 -1.15 4.97 5.92
N ILE A 34 -1.58 4.09 5.00
CA ILE A 34 -0.69 3.17 4.28
C ILE A 34 0.31 3.95 3.42
N VAL A 35 -0.14 4.97 2.69
CA VAL A 35 0.75 5.82 1.88
C VAL A 35 1.74 6.58 2.77
N GLY A 36 1.32 7.02 3.95
CA GLY A 36 2.16 7.67 4.95
C GLY A 36 3.29 6.76 5.41
N LEU A 37 2.99 5.50 5.75
CA LEU A 37 4.00 4.50 6.10
C LEU A 37 5.07 4.36 5.01
N ILE A 38 4.67 4.37 3.74
CA ILE A 38 5.60 4.28 2.59
C ILE A 38 6.41 5.56 2.41
N LYS A 39 5.80 6.74 2.60
CA LYS A 39 6.49 8.04 2.42
C LYS A 39 7.47 8.35 3.54
N GLU A 40 7.13 7.97 4.77
CA GLU A 40 7.97 8.14 5.96
C GLU A 40 9.04 7.04 6.06
N TYR A 41 8.93 6.01 5.22
CA TYR A 41 9.90 4.93 5.19
C TYR A 41 11.27 5.43 4.75
N ASN A 42 12.22 5.36 5.67
CA ASN A 42 13.62 5.58 5.38
C ASN A 42 14.36 4.24 5.52
N CYS A 43 14.82 3.73 4.39
CA CYS A 43 15.52 2.47 4.27
C CYS A 43 16.93 2.60 4.85
N SER A 44 17.11 2.13 6.07
CA SER A 44 18.44 2.08 6.73
C SER A 44 18.92 0.64 6.87
N GLU A 45 18.00 -0.30 7.15
CA GLU A 45 18.30 -1.72 7.25
C GLU A 45 17.20 -2.58 6.60
N VAL A 46 17.56 -3.79 6.16
CA VAL A 46 16.59 -4.77 5.59
C VAL A 46 15.45 -5.08 6.57
N LYS A 47 15.74 -5.04 7.88
CA LYS A 47 14.77 -5.21 8.97
C LYS A 47 13.63 -4.20 8.89
N ASP A 48 13.93 -2.98 8.45
CA ASP A 48 12.96 -1.89 8.33
C ASP A 48 12.00 -2.16 7.17
N VAL A 49 12.47 -2.79 6.09
CA VAL A 49 11.64 -3.21 4.95
C VAL A 49 10.58 -4.21 5.42
N TYR A 50 11.00 -5.24 6.17
CA TYR A 50 10.08 -6.24 6.70
C TYR A 50 9.05 -5.64 7.67
N LYS A 51 9.49 -4.70 8.51
CA LYS A 51 8.61 -3.98 9.43
C LYS A 51 7.59 -3.14 8.66
N LEU A 52 8.02 -2.39 7.65
CA LEU A 52 7.11 -1.62 6.78
C LEU A 52 6.06 -2.54 6.17
N TYR A 53 6.46 -3.67 5.60
CA TYR A 53 5.52 -4.62 5.00
C TYR A 53 4.54 -5.20 6.01
N ALA A 54 5.01 -5.55 7.22
CA ALA A 54 4.14 -6.02 8.29
C ALA A 54 3.12 -4.96 8.71
N ASP A 55 3.53 -3.70 8.83
CA ASP A 55 2.66 -2.59 9.20
C ASP A 55 1.61 -2.29 8.13
N ILE A 56 1.99 -2.29 6.85
CA ILE A 56 1.04 -2.14 5.73
C ILE A 56 0.03 -3.29 5.72
N ARG A 57 0.51 -4.54 5.85
CA ARG A 57 -0.34 -5.73 5.87
C ARG A 57 -1.35 -5.65 7.02
N LYS A 58 -0.90 -5.28 8.21
CA LYS A 58 -1.75 -5.12 9.39
C LYS A 58 -2.85 -4.08 9.13
N LYS A 59 -2.50 -2.92 8.57
CA LYS A 59 -3.47 -1.86 8.25
C LYS A 59 -4.50 -2.31 7.21
N ALA A 60 -4.08 -3.06 6.19
CA ALA A 60 -4.96 -3.60 5.16
C ALA A 60 -5.92 -4.66 5.73
N GLN A 61 -5.41 -5.59 6.55
CA GLN A 61 -6.21 -6.62 7.21
C GLN A 61 -7.23 -6.00 8.17
N ASP A 62 -6.80 -5.09 9.05
CA ASP A 62 -7.69 -4.36 9.97
C ASP A 62 -8.82 -3.64 9.22
N ALA A 63 -8.56 -3.18 8.00
CA ALA A 63 -9.53 -2.48 7.19
C ALA A 63 -10.57 -3.40 6.51
N LEU A 64 -10.24 -4.67 6.32
CA LEU A 64 -11.16 -5.70 5.82
C LEU A 64 -11.95 -6.34 6.97
N ASP A 65 -11.29 -6.61 8.10
CA ASP A 65 -11.91 -7.23 9.27
C ASP A 65 -12.90 -6.29 9.96
N ASN A 66 -12.56 -4.99 10.00
CA ASN A 66 -13.37 -3.96 10.65
C ASN A 66 -13.72 -2.85 9.64
N PRO A 67 -14.56 -3.14 8.62
CA PRO A 67 -14.85 -2.20 7.56
C PRO A 67 -15.67 -1.02 8.11
N ARG A 68 -15.39 0.19 7.62
CA ARG A 68 -16.18 1.36 8.01
C ARG A 68 -17.55 1.32 7.33
N THR A 69 -18.56 1.86 8.00
CA THR A 69 -19.90 2.03 7.41
C THR A 69 -19.80 2.85 6.12
N GLY A 70 -20.32 2.29 5.02
CA GLY A 70 -20.26 2.93 3.70
C GLY A 70 -18.94 2.73 2.94
N GLN A 71 -18.05 1.85 3.41
CA GLN A 71 -16.85 1.48 2.66
C GLN A 71 -17.24 0.83 1.32
N LYS A 72 -16.79 1.45 0.23
CA LYS A 72 -17.04 0.97 -1.14
C LYS A 72 -16.30 -0.34 -1.40
N GLN A 73 -16.86 -1.16 -2.28
CA GLN A 73 -16.23 -2.42 -2.71
C GLN A 73 -14.83 -2.19 -3.29
N SER A 74 -14.67 -1.16 -4.13
CA SER A 74 -13.35 -0.79 -4.69
C SER A 74 -12.28 -0.51 -3.63
N THR A 75 -12.68 -0.01 -2.45
CA THR A 75 -11.75 0.21 -1.33
C THR A 75 -11.41 -1.10 -0.61
N LYS A 76 -12.32 -2.07 -0.56
CA LYS A 76 -12.01 -3.42 -0.07
C LYS A 76 -11.08 -4.14 -1.04
N ASP A 77 -11.37 -4.06 -2.34
CA ASP A 77 -10.54 -4.65 -3.40
C ASP A 77 -9.12 -4.06 -3.35
N PHE A 78 -8.96 -2.77 -3.06
CA PHE A 78 -7.66 -2.16 -2.80
C PHE A 78 -6.91 -2.86 -1.65
N TYR A 79 -7.54 -3.07 -0.49
CA TYR A 79 -6.86 -3.74 0.63
C TYR A 79 -6.55 -5.20 0.33
N GLN A 80 -7.45 -5.90 -0.37
CA GLN A 80 -7.20 -7.27 -0.80
C GLN A 80 -5.99 -7.33 -1.75
N ASN A 81 -5.94 -6.43 -2.74
CA ASN A 81 -4.78 -6.33 -3.65
C ASN A 81 -3.49 -6.01 -2.90
N VAL A 82 -3.52 -5.15 -1.87
CA VAL A 82 -2.35 -4.89 -1.02
C VAL A 82 -1.89 -6.19 -0.34
N LEU A 83 -2.81 -6.96 0.25
CA LEU A 83 -2.47 -8.23 0.88
C LEU A 83 -1.90 -9.22 -0.14
N ASP A 84 -2.57 -9.42 -1.26
CA ASP A 84 -2.21 -10.41 -2.28
C ASP A 84 -0.85 -10.09 -2.94
N ASN A 85 -0.58 -8.83 -3.26
CA ASN A 85 0.69 -8.43 -3.89
C ASN A 85 1.86 -8.43 -2.90
N LEU A 86 1.62 -8.23 -1.60
CA LEU A 86 2.66 -8.39 -0.59
C LEU A 86 3.13 -9.85 -0.46
N TYR A 87 2.24 -10.82 -0.70
CA TYR A 87 2.61 -12.23 -0.74
C TYR A 87 3.52 -12.56 -1.93
N VAL A 88 3.28 -11.96 -3.11
CA VAL A 88 4.15 -12.16 -4.28
C VAL A 88 5.56 -11.63 -4.02
N ALA A 89 5.71 -10.51 -3.32
CA ALA A 89 7.03 -9.99 -2.92
C ALA A 89 7.73 -10.89 -1.89
N HIS A 90 6.98 -11.57 -1.02
CA HIS A 90 7.53 -12.55 -0.09
C HIS A 90 8.03 -13.80 -0.84
N ASP A 91 7.27 -14.34 -1.80
CA ASP A 91 7.68 -15.53 -2.58
C ASP A 91 8.88 -15.26 -3.49
N VAL A 92 9.05 -14.02 -3.99
CA VAL A 92 10.27 -13.63 -4.72
C VAL A 92 11.49 -13.52 -3.80
N MET A 93 11.30 -13.27 -2.50
CA MET A 93 12.38 -13.24 -1.51
C MET A 93 12.64 -14.60 -0.84
N VAL A 94 11.76 -15.59 -1.00
CA VAL A 94 12.05 -17.01 -0.70
C VAL A 94 12.64 -17.67 -1.94
N VAL A 95 13.76 -17.14 -2.44
CA VAL A 95 14.69 -17.98 -3.19
C VAL A 95 15.42 -18.78 -2.14
N GLU A 96 15.09 -20.08 -2.04
CA GLU A 96 15.80 -21.00 -1.17
C GLU A 96 17.32 -20.84 -1.36
N PRO A 97 18.12 -20.82 -0.29
CA PRO A 97 19.56 -20.75 -0.39
C PRO A 97 20.07 -22.07 -0.96
N ASN A 98 20.04 -22.21 -2.28
CA ASN A 98 20.90 -23.17 -2.96
C ASN A 98 22.32 -22.65 -2.74
N GLU A 99 23.18 -23.49 -2.19
CA GLU A 99 24.54 -23.17 -1.69
C GLU A 99 25.51 -22.57 -2.75
N ASP A 100 25.03 -22.30 -3.96
CA ASP A 100 25.82 -21.84 -5.11
C ASP A 100 25.71 -20.33 -5.42
N ASN A 101 24.88 -19.54 -4.72
CA ASN A 101 24.67 -18.11 -5.02
C ASN A 101 25.29 -17.11 -4.02
N LEU A 102 26.31 -17.53 -3.26
CA LEU A 102 26.97 -16.69 -2.24
C LEU A 102 27.86 -15.55 -2.79
N ILE A 103 27.90 -15.33 -4.11
CA ILE A 103 28.73 -14.27 -4.69
C ILE A 103 27.97 -13.59 -5.82
N ARG A 104 27.11 -12.63 -5.49
CA ARG A 104 26.96 -11.34 -6.21
C ARG A 104 25.99 -10.41 -5.48
N ASN A 105 26.61 -9.49 -4.74
CA ASN A 105 26.25 -8.06 -4.69
C ASN A 105 24.87 -7.76 -4.10
N ASN A 106 24.71 -7.51 -2.80
CA ASN A 106 25.29 -6.37 -2.09
C ASN A 106 25.23 -5.06 -2.91
N GLN A 107 24.01 -4.63 -3.24
CA GLN A 107 23.61 -3.23 -3.41
C GLN A 107 22.08 -3.16 -3.53
N PHE A 108 21.37 -3.37 -2.42
CA PHE A 108 20.11 -2.66 -2.24
C PHE A 108 20.49 -1.24 -1.85
N ASN A 109 20.80 -0.42 -2.86
CA ASN A 109 20.79 1.03 -2.67
C ASN A 109 19.33 1.43 -2.53
N CYS A 110 18.93 1.66 -1.28
CA CYS A 110 18.26 2.92 -1.00
C CYS A 110 19.19 4.06 -1.48
#